data_AF-A6NWU4-F1
#
_entry.id   AF-A6NWU4-F1
#
_cell.length_a   1.000
_cell.length_b   1.000
_cell.length_c   1.000
_cell.angle_alpha   90.00
_cell.angle_beta   90.00
_cell.angle_gamma   90.00
#
_symmetry.space_group_name_H-M   'P 1'
#
loop_
_entity.id
_entity.type
_entity.pdbx_description
1 polymer ?
#
loop_
_entity_poly.entity_id
_entity_poly.type
_entity_poly.pdbx_seq_one_letter_code
_entity_poly.pdbx_strand_id
1 'polypeptide(L)'
;MYSYNAPIFSPPVFFNRKDLKRAAKEDMRTAHPRVWKVTLVYLLLTSGLFLLLNLLLGSSVPYTRDLLTILFTTDDPQVLLNALSTPSSPAALPVFFLQVLLQLYAAVMEFGYYGYTLRRSRGEDASYGDLLGGFGMAGRVIVMNLIVLAFSLCWAFLVLVPVTLAISFLLTMFLMGSYLYTASAEQLVSQLLVLYPIIIVIFIAAALLILFLTLRYAFAPFCLADRPDDGPLEAVRRSRRLLSGRYGEILKLVLSFIGWNILSAVLSGLVSGVCVAVGCVLFLGSGSMTALTVGIVAGEVLSFVLPLPFTVWLTGYYTSTLARYYCAVSDAAPQPDDGQQMPGNSGLPF
;
A
#
# COMPACT_ATOMS: atom_id res chain seq x y z
N MET A 1 -48.87 -10.15 -1.37
CA MET A 1 -48.41 -8.75 -1.24
C MET A 1 -47.99 -8.55 0.22
N TYR A 2 -46.77 -8.92 0.58
CA TYR A 2 -46.19 -8.68 1.90
C TYR A 2 -44.90 -7.91 1.67
N SER A 3 -44.91 -6.61 1.95
CA SER A 3 -43.73 -5.75 1.85
C SER A 3 -42.78 -6.10 2.98
N TYR A 4 -41.67 -6.75 2.66
CA TYR A 4 -40.56 -6.97 3.58
C TYR A 4 -39.77 -5.66 3.71
N ASN A 5 -40.25 -4.74 4.55
CA ASN A 5 -39.45 -3.63 5.03
C ASN A 5 -38.48 -4.18 6.09
N ALA A 6 -37.39 -4.79 5.63
CA ALA A 6 -36.21 -4.95 6.48
C ALA A 6 -35.74 -3.54 6.86
N PRO A 7 -35.50 -3.22 8.15
CA PRO A 7 -34.85 -1.97 8.48
C PRO A 7 -33.42 -2.02 7.92
N ILE A 8 -33.19 -1.26 6.83
CA ILE A 8 -31.90 -1.08 6.13
C ILE A 8 -30.85 -0.38 7.02
N PHE A 9 -31.24 0.05 8.21
CA PHE A 9 -30.38 0.74 9.16
C PHE A 9 -30.35 0.00 10.49
N SER A 10 -29.32 -0.82 10.68
CA SER A 10 -28.74 -1.00 12.02
C SER A 10 -28.44 0.40 12.57
N PRO A 11 -28.82 0.76 13.82
CA PRO A 11 -28.53 2.07 14.37
C PRO A 11 -27.03 2.37 14.26
N PRO A 12 -26.62 3.64 14.06
CA PRO A 12 -25.21 3.98 13.99
C PRO A 12 -24.57 3.64 15.34
N VAL A 13 -23.86 2.51 15.38
CA VAL A 13 -22.99 2.21 16.50
C VAL A 13 -21.84 3.21 16.42
N PHE A 14 -21.98 4.32 17.14
CA PHE A 14 -20.96 5.36 17.20
C PHE A 14 -19.74 4.79 17.90
N PHE A 15 -18.77 4.34 17.11
CA PHE A 15 -17.52 3.84 17.66
C PHE A 15 -16.61 4.99 18.05
N ASN A 16 -16.28 5.09 19.34
CA ASN A 16 -15.27 6.01 19.79
C ASN A 16 -13.88 5.53 19.34
N ARG A 17 -13.30 6.24 18.35
CA ARG A 17 -11.96 5.93 17.82
C ARG A 17 -10.90 5.80 18.92
N LYS A 18 -11.03 6.58 20.01
CA LYS A 18 -10.04 6.58 21.10
C LYS A 18 -10.06 5.24 21.83
N ASP A 19 -11.23 4.64 21.98
CA ASP A 19 -11.40 3.38 22.70
C ASP A 19 -10.90 2.21 21.85
N LEU A 20 -11.18 2.20 20.54
CA LEU A 20 -10.61 1.22 19.61
C LEU A 20 -9.07 1.23 19.63
N LYS A 21 -8.48 2.43 19.60
CA LYS A 21 -7.02 2.61 19.66
C LYS A 21 -6.42 2.19 21.00
N ARG A 22 -7.10 2.49 22.11
CA ARG A 22 -6.68 2.05 23.44
C ARG A 22 -6.71 0.53 23.55
N ALA A 23 -7.80 -0.08 23.11
CA ALA A 23 -7.97 -1.53 23.14
C ALA A 23 -6.94 -2.25 22.24
N ALA A 24 -6.66 -1.73 21.03
CA ALA A 24 -5.60 -2.26 20.18
C ALA A 24 -4.21 -2.18 20.84
N LYS A 25 -3.92 -1.09 21.56
CA LYS A 25 -2.66 -0.94 22.31
C LYS A 25 -2.57 -1.91 23.49
N GLU A 26 -3.68 -2.23 24.11
CA GLU A 26 -3.77 -3.21 25.18
C GLU A 26 -3.53 -4.63 24.65
N ASP A 27 -4.15 -5.01 23.54
CA ASP A 27 -3.92 -6.32 22.90
C ASP A 27 -2.45 -6.52 22.55
N MET A 28 -1.79 -5.49 22.02
CA MET A 28 -0.37 -5.55 21.70
C MET A 28 0.51 -5.82 22.93
N ARG A 29 0.08 -5.36 24.12
CA ARG A 29 0.81 -5.51 25.37
C ARG A 29 0.55 -6.86 26.04
N THR A 30 -0.69 -7.34 25.99
CA THR A 30 -1.13 -8.58 26.67
C THR A 30 -0.95 -9.83 25.82
N ALA A 31 -0.59 -9.69 24.53
CA ALA A 31 -0.41 -10.83 23.63
C ALA A 31 0.77 -11.73 23.99
N HIS A 32 0.52 -13.03 23.91
CA HIS A 32 1.51 -14.10 23.96
C HIS A 32 1.35 -14.96 22.68
N PRO A 33 2.35 -15.02 21.79
CA PRO A 33 3.56 -14.19 21.72
C PRO A 33 3.25 -12.69 21.51
N ARG A 34 4.15 -11.82 21.99
CA ARG A 34 3.98 -10.36 21.88
C ARG A 34 3.85 -9.94 20.42
N VAL A 35 2.85 -9.11 20.10
CA VAL A 35 2.54 -8.69 18.72
C VAL A 35 3.77 -8.16 17.99
N TRP A 36 4.63 -7.37 18.65
CA TRP A 36 5.83 -6.83 18.01
C TRP A 36 6.79 -7.91 17.50
N LYS A 37 6.87 -9.08 18.14
CA LYS A 37 7.73 -10.19 17.66
C LYS A 37 7.16 -10.80 16.39
N VAL A 38 5.85 -11.02 16.36
CA VAL A 38 5.15 -11.56 15.19
C VAL A 38 5.23 -10.57 14.03
N THR A 39 5.00 -9.29 14.29
CA THR A 39 5.15 -8.22 13.28
C THR A 39 6.60 -8.10 12.78
N LEU A 40 7.59 -8.25 13.66
CA LEU A 40 9.00 -8.26 13.27
C LEU A 40 9.30 -9.42 12.30
N VAL A 41 8.86 -10.64 12.64
CA VAL A 41 9.01 -11.80 11.76
C VAL A 41 8.32 -11.57 10.42
N TYR A 42 7.10 -11.05 10.43
CA TYR A 42 6.37 -10.67 9.22
C TYR A 42 7.16 -9.67 8.36
N LEU A 43 7.65 -8.57 8.93
CA LEU A 43 8.39 -7.54 8.21
C LEU A 43 9.74 -8.04 7.67
N LEU A 44 10.43 -8.91 8.40
CA LEU A 44 11.68 -9.52 7.93
C LEU A 44 11.43 -10.49 6.77
N LEU A 45 10.38 -11.31 6.85
CA LEU A 45 10.02 -12.25 5.79
C LEU A 45 9.52 -11.56 4.52
N THR A 46 8.95 -10.36 4.64
CA THR A 46 8.40 -9.59 3.51
C THR A 46 9.37 -8.50 3.04
N SER A 47 9.36 -7.35 3.71
CA SER A 47 10.19 -6.19 3.36
C SER A 47 11.69 -6.45 3.49
N GLY A 48 12.10 -7.24 4.49
CA GLY A 48 13.50 -7.64 4.65
C GLY A 48 14.01 -8.52 3.52
N LEU A 49 13.19 -9.46 3.04
CA LEU A 49 13.49 -10.29 1.88
C LEU A 49 13.55 -9.44 0.60
N PHE A 50 12.67 -8.45 0.45
CA PHE A 50 12.71 -7.51 -0.67
C PHE A 50 13.99 -6.67 -0.64
N LEU A 51 14.38 -6.14 0.51
CA LEU A 51 15.66 -5.44 0.69
C LEU A 51 16.84 -6.34 0.31
N LEU A 52 16.90 -7.55 0.87
CA LEU A 52 17.96 -8.53 0.59
C LEU A 52 18.04 -8.86 -0.90
N LEU A 53 16.91 -9.00 -1.58
CA LEU A 53 16.88 -9.24 -3.01
C LEU A 53 17.45 -8.07 -3.81
N ASN A 54 17.07 -6.83 -3.48
CA ASN A 54 17.61 -5.64 -4.14
C ASN A 54 19.11 -5.46 -3.88
N LEU A 55 19.59 -5.83 -2.70
CA LEU A 55 21.01 -5.82 -2.37
C LEU A 55 21.80 -6.88 -3.15
N LEU A 56 21.27 -8.12 -3.24
CA LEU A 56 21.93 -9.24 -3.91
C LEU A 56 21.96 -9.10 -5.42
N LEU A 57 20.87 -8.64 -6.02
CA LEU A 57 20.77 -8.50 -7.47
C LEU A 57 21.50 -7.27 -8.00
N GLY A 58 22.02 -6.44 -7.08
CA GLY A 58 22.47 -5.09 -7.38
C GLY A 58 21.26 -4.26 -7.77
N SER A 59 21.05 -3.15 -7.07
CA SER A 59 20.09 -2.15 -7.47
C SER A 59 20.24 -1.89 -8.98
N SER A 60 19.16 -1.55 -9.67
CA SER A 60 19.11 -1.18 -11.10
C SER A 60 20.08 -0.05 -11.52
N VAL A 61 20.92 0.41 -10.60
CA VAL A 61 21.98 1.39 -10.69
C VAL A 61 22.95 1.17 -11.84
N PRO A 62 23.43 -0.03 -12.22
CA PRO A 62 24.32 -0.14 -13.39
C PRO A 62 23.65 0.33 -14.67
N TYR A 63 22.37 -0.01 -14.87
CA TYR A 63 21.61 0.35 -16.06
C TYR A 63 21.24 1.83 -16.09
N THR A 64 20.73 2.37 -14.97
CA THR A 64 20.43 3.80 -14.88
C THR A 64 21.69 4.65 -14.87
N ARG A 65 22.80 4.17 -14.28
CA ARG A 65 24.12 4.80 -14.33
C ARG A 65 24.60 4.87 -15.77
N ASP A 66 24.71 3.75 -16.48
CA ASP A 66 25.27 3.72 -17.83
C ASP A 66 24.45 4.60 -18.78
N LEU A 67 23.11 4.56 -18.68
CA LEU A 67 22.23 5.49 -19.38
C LEU A 67 22.47 6.96 -18.98
N LEU A 68 22.55 7.30 -17.69
CA LEU A 68 22.83 8.66 -17.24
C LEU A 68 24.19 9.16 -17.73
N THR A 69 25.24 8.34 -17.62
CA THR A 69 26.58 8.72 -18.10
C THR A 69 26.53 9.02 -19.59
N ILE A 70 25.91 8.17 -20.39
CA ILE A 70 25.78 8.42 -21.83
C ILE A 70 24.95 9.69 -22.08
N LEU A 71 23.87 9.91 -21.32
CA LEU A 71 23.01 11.09 -21.45
C LEU A 71 23.71 12.41 -21.12
N PHE A 72 24.66 12.40 -20.16
CA PHE A 72 25.34 13.59 -19.67
C PHE A 72 26.74 13.81 -20.24
N THR A 73 27.31 12.83 -20.95
CA THR A 73 28.68 12.92 -21.51
C THR A 73 28.73 12.89 -23.01
N THR A 74 27.62 12.57 -23.69
CA THR A 74 27.59 12.44 -25.14
C THR A 74 26.57 13.39 -25.76
N ASP A 75 27.04 14.28 -26.62
CA ASP A 75 26.21 15.16 -27.45
C ASP A 75 25.72 14.45 -28.74
N ASP A 76 26.23 13.25 -29.05
CA ASP A 76 25.90 12.50 -30.26
C ASP A 76 24.53 11.79 -30.16
N PRO A 77 23.55 12.17 -31.00
CA PRO A 77 22.19 11.64 -30.93
C PRO A 77 22.09 10.14 -31.27
N GLN A 78 23.02 9.59 -32.04
CA GLN A 78 23.06 8.16 -32.38
C GLN A 78 23.52 7.28 -31.22
N VAL A 79 24.49 7.75 -30.42
CA VAL A 79 24.96 7.02 -29.23
C VAL A 79 23.86 7.02 -28.16
N LEU A 80 23.16 8.14 -28.01
CA LEU A 80 21.94 8.25 -27.19
C LEU A 80 20.86 7.25 -27.62
N LEU A 81 20.55 7.20 -28.92
CA LEU A 81 19.57 6.24 -29.46
C LEU A 81 20.00 4.79 -29.21
N ASN A 82 21.28 4.48 -29.39
CA ASN A 82 21.81 3.14 -29.14
C ASN A 82 21.71 2.78 -27.64
N ALA A 83 22.06 3.71 -26.74
CA ALA A 83 21.96 3.52 -25.30
C ALA A 83 20.50 3.34 -24.82
N LEU A 84 19.56 4.07 -25.40
CA LEU A 84 18.12 3.91 -25.15
C LEU A 84 17.55 2.60 -25.72
N SER A 85 18.16 2.08 -26.79
CA SER A 85 17.77 0.82 -27.43
C SER A 85 18.49 -0.40 -26.85
N THR A 86 19.53 -0.23 -26.03
CA THR A 86 20.24 -1.35 -25.42
C THR A 86 19.27 -2.14 -24.55
N PRO A 87 19.06 -3.44 -24.84
CA PRO A 87 18.15 -4.25 -24.05
C PRO A 87 18.55 -4.21 -22.57
N SER A 88 17.53 -4.13 -21.71
CA SER A 88 17.69 -4.36 -20.28
C SER A 88 18.46 -5.67 -20.07
N SER A 89 19.22 -5.75 -18.97
CA SER A 89 20.11 -6.88 -18.65
C SER A 89 19.50 -8.21 -19.05
N PRO A 90 20.27 -9.18 -19.57
CA PRO A 90 19.80 -10.57 -19.66
C PRO A 90 19.23 -11.08 -18.31
N ALA A 91 19.68 -10.50 -17.19
CA ALA A 91 19.16 -10.76 -15.85
C ALA A 91 17.82 -10.05 -15.54
N ALA A 92 17.38 -9.05 -16.31
CA ALA A 92 16.21 -8.22 -16.02
C ALA A 92 14.90 -9.03 -16.01
N LEU A 93 14.72 -9.97 -16.95
CA LEU A 93 13.55 -10.84 -16.97
C LEU A 93 13.51 -11.78 -15.74
N PRO A 94 14.59 -12.51 -15.40
CA PRO A 94 14.66 -13.26 -14.14
C PRO A 94 14.45 -12.41 -12.88
N VAL A 95 15.06 -11.22 -12.82
CA VAL A 95 14.92 -10.27 -11.68
C VAL A 95 13.47 -9.83 -11.54
N PHE A 96 12.82 -9.43 -12.64
CA PHE A 96 11.41 -9.04 -12.65
C PHE A 96 10.51 -10.19 -12.22
N PHE A 97 10.72 -11.39 -12.78
CA PHE A 97 9.99 -12.59 -12.39
C PHE A 97 10.11 -12.87 -10.90
N LEU A 98 11.33 -12.78 -10.35
CA LEU A 98 11.59 -12.99 -8.92
C LEU A 98 10.96 -11.91 -8.04
N GLN A 99 10.94 -10.65 -8.48
CA GLN A 99 10.23 -9.56 -7.80
C GLN A 99 8.73 -9.81 -7.76
N VAL A 100 8.13 -10.24 -8.88
CA VAL A 100 6.70 -10.60 -8.93
C VAL A 100 6.40 -11.77 -7.99
N LEU A 101 7.25 -12.81 -8.00
CA LEU A 101 7.13 -13.94 -7.08
C LEU A 101 7.18 -13.50 -5.61
N LEU A 102 8.10 -12.58 -5.28
CA LEU A 102 8.23 -12.02 -3.94
C LEU A 102 7.00 -11.20 -3.52
N GLN A 103 6.42 -10.44 -4.45
CA GLN A 103 5.18 -9.70 -4.18
C GLN A 103 4.00 -10.63 -3.95
N LEU A 104 3.87 -11.72 -4.72
CA LEU A 104 2.83 -12.73 -4.50
C LEU A 104 3.02 -13.44 -3.15
N TYR A 105 4.25 -13.79 -2.81
CA TYR A 105 4.60 -14.33 -1.49
C TYR A 105 4.22 -13.35 -0.36
N ALA A 106 4.59 -12.07 -0.50
CA ALA A 106 4.29 -11.04 0.48
C ALA A 106 2.78 -10.83 0.64
N ALA A 107 2.01 -10.88 -0.45
CA ALA A 107 0.55 -10.76 -0.41
C ALA A 107 -0.12 -11.90 0.39
N VAL A 108 0.42 -13.13 0.29
CA VAL A 108 -0.06 -14.28 1.07
C VAL A 108 0.34 -14.14 2.55
N MET A 109 1.58 -13.70 2.82
CA MET A 109 2.06 -13.42 4.18
C MET A 109 1.26 -12.30 4.86
N GLU A 110 0.92 -11.25 4.13
CA GLU A 110 0.12 -10.13 4.62
C GLU A 110 -1.28 -10.60 4.99
N PHE A 111 -1.90 -11.46 4.19
CA PHE A 111 -3.17 -12.10 4.55
C PHE A 111 -3.06 -12.95 5.82
N GLY A 112 -2.01 -13.74 5.98
CA GLY A 112 -1.75 -14.48 7.22
C GLY A 112 -1.61 -13.55 8.43
N TYR A 113 -0.96 -12.40 8.25
CA TYR A 113 -0.86 -11.36 9.28
C TYR A 113 -2.21 -10.70 9.63
N TYR A 114 -3.09 -10.48 8.65
CA TYR A 114 -4.47 -10.07 8.91
C TYR A 114 -5.24 -11.13 9.71
N GLY A 115 -5.08 -12.41 9.39
CA GLY A 115 -5.66 -13.52 10.16
C GLY A 115 -5.17 -13.55 11.61
N TYR A 116 -3.86 -13.41 11.83
CA TYR A 116 -3.26 -13.32 13.17
C TYR A 116 -3.86 -12.18 14.00
N THR A 117 -3.95 -10.97 13.42
CA THR A 117 -4.50 -9.81 14.15
C THR A 117 -6.00 -9.91 14.39
N LEU A 118 -6.74 -10.56 13.49
CA LEU A 118 -8.17 -10.84 13.64
C LEU A 118 -8.44 -11.79 14.81
N ARG A 119 -7.80 -12.97 14.85
CA ARG A 119 -7.92 -13.92 15.97
C ARG A 119 -7.57 -13.26 17.29
N ARG A 120 -6.49 -12.46 17.30
CA ARG A 120 -6.10 -11.74 18.50
C ARG A 120 -7.15 -10.74 18.97
N SER A 121 -7.77 -10.00 18.04
CA SER A 121 -8.83 -9.05 18.37
C SER A 121 -10.11 -9.71 18.92
N ARG A 122 -10.31 -10.99 18.61
CA ARG A 122 -11.38 -11.84 19.15
C ARG A 122 -11.06 -12.47 20.51
N GLY A 123 -9.83 -12.30 21.00
CA GLY A 123 -9.36 -12.95 22.22
C GLY A 123 -8.95 -14.41 22.03
N GLU A 124 -8.80 -14.88 20.79
CA GLU A 124 -8.33 -16.22 20.47
C GLU A 124 -6.79 -16.30 20.61
N ASP A 125 -6.27 -17.50 20.87
CA ASP A 125 -4.83 -17.77 20.94
C ASP A 125 -4.23 -17.76 19.53
N ALA A 126 -3.45 -16.74 19.23
CA ALA A 126 -2.80 -16.55 17.93
C ALA A 126 -1.29 -16.84 18.02
N SER A 127 -0.78 -17.70 17.15
CA SER A 127 0.59 -18.20 17.12
C SER A 127 1.40 -17.63 15.95
N TYR A 128 2.73 -17.79 15.95
CA TYR A 128 3.57 -17.54 14.78
C TYR A 128 3.14 -18.36 13.56
N GLY A 129 2.60 -19.57 13.79
CA GLY A 129 2.10 -20.44 12.72
C GLY A 129 0.95 -19.83 11.91
N ASP A 130 0.21 -18.89 12.51
CA ASP A 130 -0.93 -18.25 11.85
C ASP A 130 -0.49 -17.28 10.74
N LEU A 131 0.75 -16.79 10.78
CA LEU A 131 1.36 -16.06 9.67
C LEU A 131 1.40 -16.91 8.40
N LEU A 132 1.64 -18.21 8.54
CA LEU A 132 1.68 -19.14 7.41
C LEU A 132 0.30 -19.69 7.05
N GLY A 133 -0.74 -19.38 7.83
CA GLY A 133 -2.12 -19.82 7.57
C GLY A 133 -2.65 -19.34 6.21
N GLY A 134 -2.12 -18.23 5.69
CA GLY A 134 -2.46 -17.73 4.36
C GLY A 134 -2.06 -18.67 3.22
N PHE A 135 -1.03 -19.52 3.40
CA PHE A 135 -0.56 -20.43 2.35
C PHE A 135 -1.56 -21.53 2.01
N GLY A 136 -2.36 -21.99 2.97
CA GLY A 136 -3.42 -22.98 2.72
C GLY A 136 -4.49 -22.47 1.73
N MET A 137 -4.64 -21.15 1.62
CA MET A 137 -5.60 -20.50 0.74
C MET A 137 -4.93 -19.56 -0.26
N ALA A 138 -3.62 -19.75 -0.54
CA ALA A 138 -2.82 -18.81 -1.33
C ALA A 138 -3.49 -18.43 -2.66
N GLY A 139 -4.07 -19.39 -3.38
CA GLY A 139 -4.79 -19.11 -4.62
C GLY A 139 -5.98 -18.18 -4.44
N ARG A 140 -6.81 -18.40 -3.41
CA ARG A 140 -7.97 -17.54 -3.10
C ARG A 140 -7.53 -16.14 -2.67
N VAL A 141 -6.47 -16.05 -1.87
CA VAL A 141 -5.88 -14.79 -1.41
C VAL A 141 -5.32 -13.99 -2.58
N ILE A 142 -4.55 -14.63 -3.47
CA ILE A 142 -3.99 -13.99 -4.67
C ILE A 142 -5.13 -13.49 -5.57
N VAL A 143 -6.14 -14.32 -5.82
CA VAL A 143 -7.30 -13.90 -6.64
C VAL A 143 -8.06 -12.74 -6.00
N MET A 144 -8.28 -12.76 -4.68
CA MET A 144 -8.90 -11.64 -3.96
C MET A 144 -8.09 -10.35 -4.15
N ASN A 145 -6.77 -10.41 -3.92
CA ASN A 145 -5.88 -9.27 -4.08
C ASN A 145 -5.84 -8.78 -5.53
N LEU A 146 -5.88 -9.66 -6.53
CA LEU A 146 -5.99 -9.30 -7.94
C LEU A 146 -7.32 -8.61 -8.26
N ILE A 147 -8.43 -9.06 -7.69
CA ILE A 147 -9.74 -8.40 -7.86
C ILE A 147 -9.72 -7.01 -7.23
N VAL A 148 -9.21 -6.89 -6.00
CA VAL A 148 -9.08 -5.59 -5.31
C VAL A 148 -8.14 -4.67 -6.10
N LEU A 149 -7.02 -5.18 -6.60
CA LEU A 149 -6.08 -4.45 -7.44
C LEU A 149 -6.75 -3.98 -8.73
N ALA A 150 -7.42 -4.85 -9.48
CA ALA A 150 -8.08 -4.53 -10.72
C ALA A 150 -9.14 -3.42 -10.54
N PHE A 151 -9.97 -3.53 -9.50
CA PHE A 151 -10.91 -2.47 -9.19
C PHE A 151 -10.21 -1.18 -8.74
N SER A 152 -9.20 -1.25 -7.89
CA SER A 152 -8.45 -0.08 -7.42
C SER A 152 -7.76 0.64 -8.58
N LEU A 153 -7.19 -0.10 -9.53
CA LEU A 153 -6.62 0.43 -10.77
C LEU A 153 -7.69 1.08 -11.64
N CYS A 154 -8.88 0.49 -11.77
CA CYS A 154 -9.97 1.10 -12.54
C CYS A 154 -10.35 2.48 -11.97
N TRP A 155 -10.48 2.62 -10.65
CA TRP A 155 -10.73 3.91 -10.01
C TRP A 155 -9.55 4.87 -10.11
N ALA A 156 -8.32 4.36 -9.98
CA ALA A 156 -7.13 5.17 -10.15
C ALA A 156 -7.03 5.72 -11.58
N PHE A 157 -7.29 4.92 -12.61
CA PHE A 157 -7.30 5.40 -14.00
C PHE A 157 -8.42 6.40 -14.24
N LEU A 158 -9.63 6.14 -13.73
CA LEU A 158 -10.77 7.05 -13.87
C LEU A 158 -10.45 8.45 -13.31
N VAL A 159 -9.68 8.54 -12.23
CA VAL A 159 -9.30 9.82 -11.61
C VAL A 159 -8.00 10.40 -12.19
N LEU A 160 -6.96 9.59 -12.36
CA LEU A 160 -5.63 10.07 -12.77
C LEU A 160 -5.58 10.48 -14.24
N VAL A 161 -6.28 9.80 -15.15
CA VAL A 161 -6.29 10.17 -16.57
C VAL A 161 -6.80 11.59 -16.79
N PRO A 162 -8.01 12.00 -16.32
CA PRO A 162 -8.46 13.37 -16.52
C PRO A 162 -7.60 14.38 -15.75
N VAL A 163 -7.09 14.04 -14.56
CA VAL A 163 -6.22 14.93 -13.77
C VAL A 163 -4.89 15.19 -14.49
N THR A 164 -4.25 14.14 -15.03
CA THR A 164 -3.00 14.28 -15.77
C THR A 164 -3.20 15.06 -17.06
N LEU A 165 -4.28 14.81 -17.81
CA LEU A 165 -4.63 15.60 -18.99
C LEU A 165 -4.87 17.08 -18.65
N ALA A 166 -5.57 17.37 -17.55
CA ALA A 166 -5.80 18.74 -17.10
C ALA A 166 -4.49 19.44 -16.69
N ILE A 167 -3.60 18.75 -15.97
CA ILE A 167 -2.28 19.28 -15.58
C ILE A 167 -1.42 19.51 -16.83
N SER A 168 -1.37 18.55 -17.75
CA SER A 168 -0.64 18.69 -19.02
C SER A 168 -1.16 19.86 -19.83
N PHE A 169 -2.48 20.00 -19.95
CA PHE A 169 -3.09 21.13 -20.66
C PHE A 169 -2.76 22.47 -20.00
N LEU A 170 -2.88 22.58 -18.67
CA LEU A 170 -2.51 23.78 -17.92
C LEU A 170 -1.03 24.12 -18.11
N LEU A 171 -0.14 23.13 -18.05
CA LEU A 171 1.29 23.32 -18.24
C LEU A 171 1.62 23.75 -19.68
N THR A 172 0.98 23.15 -20.69
CA THR A 172 1.18 23.53 -22.10
C THR A 172 0.64 24.92 -22.40
N MET A 173 -0.57 25.27 -21.94
CA MET A 173 -1.09 26.63 -22.07
C MET A 173 -0.19 27.65 -21.39
N PHE A 174 0.33 27.31 -20.20
CA PHE A 174 1.27 28.13 -19.46
C PHE A 174 2.57 28.38 -20.24
N LEU A 175 3.20 27.31 -20.75
CA LEU A 175 4.44 27.40 -21.54
C LEU A 175 4.24 28.13 -22.87
N MET A 176 3.10 27.97 -23.52
CA MET A 176 2.81 28.65 -24.78
C MET A 176 2.56 30.15 -24.57
N GLY A 177 1.87 30.52 -23.49
CA GLY A 177 1.70 31.93 -23.10
C GLY A 177 3.04 32.60 -22.82
N SER A 178 3.91 31.96 -22.06
CA SER A 178 5.23 32.53 -21.77
C SER A 178 6.11 32.68 -23.01
N TYR A 179 6.03 31.75 -23.96
CA TYR A 179 6.70 31.83 -25.26
C TYR A 179 6.19 33.00 -26.13
N LEU A 180 4.87 33.17 -26.21
CA LEU A 180 4.23 34.23 -27.03
C LEU A 180 4.48 35.65 -26.49
N TYR A 181 4.61 35.81 -25.17
CA TYR A 181 4.85 37.12 -24.54
C TYR A 181 6.33 37.43 -24.29
N THR A 182 7.27 36.60 -24.80
CA THR A 182 8.73 36.74 -24.57
C THR A 182 9.06 36.97 -23.09
N ALA A 183 8.49 36.14 -22.22
CA ALA A 183 8.63 36.31 -20.78
C ALA A 183 10.11 36.22 -20.36
N SER A 184 10.56 37.14 -19.50
CA SER A 184 11.89 37.05 -18.90
C SER A 184 11.99 35.84 -17.97
N ALA A 185 13.21 35.35 -17.69
CA ALA A 185 13.42 34.22 -16.78
C ALA A 185 12.80 34.45 -15.40
N GLU A 186 12.81 35.69 -14.91
CA GLU A 186 12.19 36.07 -13.63
C GLU A 186 10.66 35.95 -13.66
N GLN A 187 10.03 36.29 -14.79
CA GLN A 187 8.58 36.11 -14.98
C GLN A 187 8.20 34.63 -15.03
N LEU A 188 9.03 33.77 -15.65
CA LEU A 188 8.82 32.33 -15.65
C LEU A 188 8.86 31.74 -14.23
N VAL A 189 9.86 32.13 -13.44
CA VAL A 189 10.03 31.64 -12.06
C VAL A 189 8.86 32.08 -11.18
N SER A 190 8.48 33.36 -11.23
CA SER A 190 7.35 33.87 -10.43
C SER A 190 6.02 33.19 -10.76
N GLN A 191 5.76 32.87 -12.02
CA GLN A 191 4.55 32.17 -12.41
C GLN A 191 4.58 30.68 -12.04
N LEU A 192 5.73 30.01 -12.17
CA LEU A 192 5.88 28.60 -11.73
C LEU A 192 5.67 28.45 -10.22
N LEU A 193 6.10 29.43 -9.42
CA LEU A 193 5.85 29.47 -7.98
C LEU A 193 4.35 29.51 -7.63
N VAL A 194 3.51 30.05 -8.50
CA VAL A 194 2.04 30.06 -8.34
C VAL A 194 1.41 28.78 -8.89
N LEU A 195 1.90 28.25 -10.01
CA LEU A 195 1.34 27.06 -10.67
C LEU A 195 1.60 25.77 -9.87
N TYR A 196 2.83 25.59 -9.37
CA TYR A 196 3.23 24.37 -8.68
C TYR A 196 2.38 24.03 -7.44
N PRO A 197 2.05 24.97 -6.52
CA PRO A 197 1.17 24.65 -5.40
C PRO A 197 -0.25 24.28 -5.86
N ILE A 198 -0.75 24.86 -6.95
CA ILE A 198 -2.07 24.48 -7.51
C ILE A 198 -2.03 23.03 -8.01
N ILE A 199 -0.99 22.65 -8.74
CA ILE A 199 -0.78 21.27 -9.21
C ILE A 199 -0.71 20.30 -8.02
N ILE A 200 0.04 20.66 -6.97
CA ILE A 200 0.13 19.86 -5.74
C ILE A 200 -1.25 19.68 -5.11
N VAL A 201 -2.04 20.74 -4.99
CA VAL A 201 -3.39 20.66 -4.39
C VAL A 201 -4.30 19.76 -5.23
N ILE A 202 -4.26 19.87 -6.56
CA ILE A 202 -5.02 18.99 -7.47
C ILE A 202 -4.58 17.54 -7.29
N PHE A 203 -3.28 17.28 -7.23
CA PHE A 203 -2.74 15.94 -7.07
C PHE A 203 -3.11 15.33 -5.71
N ILE A 204 -3.04 16.11 -4.63
CA ILE A 204 -3.48 15.69 -3.29
C ILE A 204 -4.98 15.39 -3.30
N ALA A 205 -5.80 16.24 -3.91
CA ALA A 205 -7.24 16.01 -4.00
C ALA A 205 -7.56 14.71 -4.78
N ALA A 206 -6.86 14.46 -5.89
CA ALA A 206 -6.96 13.22 -6.64
C ALA A 206 -6.55 12.00 -5.80
N ALA A 207 -5.44 12.09 -5.07
CA ALA A 207 -4.97 11.02 -4.19
C ALA A 207 -5.97 10.73 -3.05
N LEU A 208 -6.56 11.76 -2.44
CA LEU A 208 -7.60 11.61 -1.41
C LEU A 208 -8.89 10.99 -1.97
N LEU A 209 -9.26 11.33 -3.21
CA LEU A 209 -10.41 10.72 -3.88
C LEU A 209 -10.15 9.24 -4.18
N ILE A 210 -8.97 8.89 -4.69
CA ILE A 210 -8.58 7.49 -4.92
C ILE A 210 -8.58 6.72 -3.60
N LEU A 211 -8.01 7.28 -2.54
CA LEU A 211 -8.05 6.70 -1.19
C LEU A 211 -9.50 6.44 -0.76
N PHE A 212 -10.38 7.44 -0.86
CA PHE A 212 -11.79 7.29 -0.51
C PHE A 212 -12.47 6.17 -1.30
N LEU A 213 -12.17 6.06 -2.60
CA LEU A 213 -12.69 5.03 -3.48
C LEU A 213 -12.13 3.64 -3.16
N THR A 214 -10.87 3.50 -2.76
CA THR A 214 -10.27 2.19 -2.47
C THR A 214 -10.60 1.69 -1.06
N LEU A 215 -10.95 2.58 -0.12
CA LEU A 215 -11.34 2.21 1.25
C LEU A 215 -12.47 1.18 1.31
N ARG A 216 -13.37 1.12 0.32
CA ARG A 216 -14.44 0.10 0.26
C ARG A 216 -13.94 -1.35 0.27
N TYR A 217 -12.67 -1.55 -0.08
CA TYR A 217 -12.01 -2.84 -0.16
C TYR A 217 -11.13 -3.16 1.07
N ALA A 218 -11.05 -2.24 2.04
CA ALA A 218 -10.14 -2.36 3.18
C ALA A 218 -10.40 -3.59 4.07
N PHE A 219 -11.63 -4.11 4.10
CA PHE A 219 -11.98 -5.31 4.88
C PHE A 219 -12.04 -6.60 4.09
N ALA A 220 -11.68 -6.59 2.80
CA ALA A 220 -11.62 -7.81 2.00
C ALA A 220 -10.77 -8.93 2.64
N PRO A 221 -9.53 -8.68 3.13
CA PRO A 221 -8.72 -9.74 3.76
C PRO A 221 -9.36 -10.27 5.05
N PHE A 222 -9.96 -9.41 5.87
CA PHE A 222 -10.66 -9.85 7.09
C PHE A 222 -11.90 -10.69 6.76
N CYS A 223 -12.68 -10.29 5.75
CA CYS A 223 -13.87 -11.04 5.32
C CYS A 223 -13.51 -12.46 4.82
N LEU A 224 -12.40 -12.60 4.08
CA LEU A 224 -11.93 -13.89 3.59
C LEU A 224 -11.31 -14.74 4.71
N ALA A 225 -10.64 -14.11 5.69
CA ALA A 225 -10.12 -14.81 6.86
C ALA A 225 -11.25 -15.34 7.78
N ASP A 226 -12.36 -14.62 7.85
CA ASP A 226 -13.52 -14.95 8.70
C ASP A 226 -14.39 -16.06 8.10
N ARG A 227 -14.60 -16.04 6.77
CA ARG A 227 -15.30 -17.10 6.04
C ARG A 227 -14.42 -17.60 4.89
N PRO A 228 -13.49 -18.53 5.17
CA PRO A 228 -12.54 -19.02 4.18
C PRO A 228 -13.22 -19.77 3.02
N ASP A 229 -14.40 -20.35 3.25
CA ASP A 229 -15.18 -21.11 2.26
C ASP A 229 -15.81 -20.22 1.19
N ASP A 230 -15.97 -18.92 1.46
CA ASP A 230 -16.55 -17.98 0.50
C ASP A 230 -15.61 -17.73 -0.68
N GLY A 231 -16.19 -17.50 -1.85
CA GLY A 231 -15.41 -17.12 -3.04
C GLY A 231 -14.66 -15.78 -2.83
N PRO A 232 -13.47 -15.60 -3.42
CA PRO A 232 -12.68 -14.35 -3.28
C PRO A 232 -13.46 -13.08 -3.61
N LEU A 233 -14.32 -13.14 -4.64
CA LEU A 233 -15.18 -12.02 -5.02
C LEU A 233 -16.27 -11.72 -3.98
N GLU A 234 -16.77 -12.75 -3.29
CA GLU A 234 -17.81 -12.58 -2.28
C GLU A 234 -17.24 -11.91 -1.02
N ALA A 235 -16.00 -12.22 -0.63
CA ALA A 235 -15.28 -11.49 0.42
C ALA A 235 -15.15 -9.99 0.09
N VAL A 236 -14.83 -9.65 -1.16
CA VAL A 236 -14.75 -8.25 -1.62
C VAL A 236 -16.12 -7.56 -1.58
N ARG A 237 -17.20 -8.26 -1.99
CA ARG A 237 -18.57 -7.72 -1.90
C ARG A 237 -19.02 -7.52 -0.46
N ARG A 238 -18.67 -8.44 0.44
CA ARG A 238 -18.96 -8.32 1.88
C ARG A 238 -18.24 -7.11 2.48
N SER A 239 -16.97 -6.89 2.17
CA SER A 239 -16.25 -5.66 2.56
C SER A 239 -17.02 -4.39 2.17
N ARG A 240 -17.52 -4.32 0.93
CA ARG A 240 -18.30 -3.17 0.46
C ARG A 240 -19.62 -3.00 1.21
N ARG A 241 -20.30 -4.10 1.56
CA ARG A 241 -21.55 -4.07 2.34
C ARG A 241 -21.30 -3.59 3.77
N LEU A 242 -20.27 -4.11 4.44
CA LEU A 242 -19.90 -3.72 5.81
C LEU A 242 -19.53 -2.24 5.93
N LEU A 243 -18.92 -1.67 4.88
CA LEU A 243 -18.52 -0.26 4.85
C LEU A 243 -19.59 0.69 4.31
N SER A 244 -20.69 0.16 3.75
CA SER A 244 -21.78 0.99 3.26
C SER A 244 -22.41 1.79 4.41
N GLY A 245 -22.48 3.11 4.25
CA GLY A 245 -22.95 4.03 5.30
C GLY A 245 -21.91 4.42 6.36
N ARG A 246 -20.72 3.80 6.38
CA ARG A 246 -19.66 4.04 7.39
C ARG A 246 -18.34 4.58 6.81
N TYR A 247 -18.32 4.97 5.54
CA TYR A 247 -17.11 5.47 4.86
C TYR A 247 -16.41 6.61 5.61
N GLY A 248 -17.18 7.55 6.18
CA GLY A 248 -16.61 8.67 6.94
C GLY A 248 -15.91 8.25 8.23
N GLU A 249 -16.35 7.17 8.87
CA GLU A 249 -15.73 6.65 10.09
C GLU A 249 -14.40 5.98 9.79
N ILE A 250 -14.38 5.07 8.82
CA ILE A 250 -13.13 4.40 8.41
C ILE A 250 -12.14 5.39 7.80
N LEU A 251 -12.61 6.38 7.02
CA LEU A 251 -11.74 7.42 6.48
C LEU A 251 -11.06 8.19 7.60
N LYS A 252 -11.82 8.67 8.61
CA LYS A 252 -11.25 9.36 9.77
C LYS A 252 -10.28 8.46 10.56
N LEU A 253 -10.58 7.16 10.66
CA LEU A 253 -9.69 6.20 11.31
C LEU A 253 -8.37 6.10 10.55
N VAL A 254 -8.39 5.84 9.25
CA VAL A 254 -7.19 5.73 8.40
C VAL A 254 -6.41 7.05 8.37
N LEU A 255 -7.10 8.19 8.24
CA LEU A 255 -6.46 9.51 8.27
C LEU A 255 -5.76 9.79 9.60
N SER A 256 -6.28 9.27 10.71
CA SER A 256 -5.62 9.41 12.02
C SER A 256 -4.31 8.61 12.14
N PHE A 257 -4.01 7.74 11.18
CA PHE A 257 -2.73 7.04 11.04
C PHE A 257 -1.81 7.66 9.98
N ILE A 258 -2.30 8.56 9.13
CA ILE A 258 -1.51 9.14 8.04
C ILE A 258 -0.28 9.90 8.56
N GLY A 259 -0.43 10.66 9.65
CA GLY A 259 0.68 11.40 10.25
C GLY A 259 1.81 10.51 10.77
N TRP A 260 1.48 9.32 11.28
CA TRP A 260 2.47 8.35 11.73
C TRP A 260 3.20 7.69 10.56
N ASN A 261 2.49 7.42 9.46
CA ASN A 261 3.10 6.92 8.24
C ASN A 261 4.02 7.96 7.59
N ILE A 262 3.60 9.24 7.57
CA ILE A 262 4.45 10.36 7.11
C ILE A 262 5.70 10.46 8.00
N LEU A 263 5.56 10.36 9.32
CA LEU A 263 6.70 10.37 10.23
C LEU A 263 7.68 9.22 9.95
N SER A 264 7.16 8.00 9.72
CA SER A 264 7.99 6.85 9.32
C SER A 264 8.73 7.12 8.01
N ALA A 265 8.03 7.67 7.01
CA ALA A 265 8.59 7.96 5.70
C ALA A 265 9.65 9.07 5.75
N VAL A 266 9.41 10.12 6.53
CA VAL A 266 10.39 11.20 6.76
C VAL A 266 11.63 10.64 7.47
N LEU A 267 11.47 9.78 8.47
CA LEU A 267 12.60 9.17 9.17
C LEU A 267 13.45 8.31 8.22
N SER A 268 12.83 7.42 7.44
CA SER A 268 13.52 6.65 6.40
C SER A 268 14.17 7.56 5.34
N GLY A 269 13.46 8.58 4.86
CA GLY A 269 13.94 9.50 3.84
C GLY A 269 15.13 10.34 4.30
N LEU A 270 15.13 10.81 5.54
CA LEU A 270 16.26 11.55 6.13
C LEU A 270 17.49 10.66 6.25
N VAL A 271 17.34 9.42 6.72
CA VAL A 271 18.45 8.47 6.82
C VAL A 271 19.06 8.18 5.45
N SER A 272 18.20 7.89 4.46
CA SER A 272 18.63 7.67 3.07
C SER A 272 19.36 8.89 2.52
N GLY A 273 18.76 10.08 2.66
CA GLY A 273 19.30 11.34 2.16
C GLY A 273 20.66 11.67 2.76
N VAL A 274 20.86 11.46 4.06
CA VAL A 274 22.17 11.65 4.71
C VAL A 274 23.21 10.67 4.16
N CYS A 275 22.87 9.39 4.01
CA CYS A 275 23.80 8.39 3.49
C CYS A 275 24.21 8.67 2.03
N VAL A 276 23.25 9.06 1.20
CA VAL A 276 23.50 9.47 -0.19
C VAL A 276 24.35 10.74 -0.22
N ALA A 277 24.06 11.74 0.60
CA ALA A 277 24.84 12.97 0.68
C ALA A 277 26.30 12.70 1.08
N VAL A 278 26.53 11.82 2.06
CA VAL A 278 27.88 11.36 2.43
C VAL A 278 28.55 10.65 1.26
N GLY A 279 27.83 9.75 0.57
CA GLY A 279 28.32 9.10 -0.65
C GLY A 279 28.73 10.09 -1.74
N CYS A 280 27.93 11.13 -1.97
CA CYS A 280 28.24 12.20 -2.91
C CYS A 280 29.49 12.98 -2.52
N VAL A 281 29.64 13.36 -1.24
CA VAL A 281 30.84 14.08 -0.75
C VAL A 281 32.09 13.23 -0.93
N LEU A 282 32.03 11.94 -0.59
CA LEU A 282 33.15 11.02 -0.76
C LEU A 282 33.48 10.79 -2.23
N PHE A 283 32.47 10.72 -3.09
CA PHE A 283 32.65 10.65 -4.54
C PHE A 283 33.36 11.89 -5.09
N LEU A 284 32.92 13.09 -4.72
CA LEU A 284 33.55 14.34 -5.16
C LEU A 284 35.00 14.48 -4.68
N GLY A 285 35.32 13.97 -3.48
CA GLY A 285 36.68 14.01 -2.93
C GLY A 285 37.63 12.94 -3.50
N SER A 286 37.12 11.77 -3.87
CA SER A 286 37.95 10.64 -4.32
C SER A 286 37.90 10.38 -5.84
N GLY A 287 36.90 10.91 -6.54
CA GLY A 287 36.55 10.53 -7.91
C GLY A 287 36.04 9.09 -8.06
N SER A 288 35.97 8.31 -6.98
CA SER A 288 35.64 6.89 -7.03
C SER A 288 34.14 6.66 -6.95
N MET A 289 33.58 6.07 -8.01
CA MET A 289 32.16 5.75 -8.07
C MET A 289 31.74 4.70 -7.03
N THR A 290 32.70 3.93 -6.50
CA THR A 290 32.45 3.00 -5.39
C THR A 290 31.99 3.72 -4.12
N ALA A 291 32.48 4.94 -3.87
CA ALA A 291 32.09 5.72 -2.70
C ALA A 291 30.62 6.15 -2.76
N LEU A 292 30.14 6.54 -3.95
CA LEU A 292 28.74 6.86 -4.17
C LEU A 292 27.85 5.62 -4.00
N THR A 293 28.27 4.48 -4.56
CA THR A 293 27.53 3.21 -4.42
C THR A 293 27.43 2.77 -2.96
N VAL A 294 28.52 2.89 -2.18
CA VAL A 294 28.51 2.59 -0.74
C VAL A 294 27.52 3.49 0.00
N GLY A 295 27.47 4.79 -0.32
CA GLY A 295 26.51 5.72 0.29
C GLY A 295 25.05 5.37 -0.03
N ILE A 296 24.75 5.00 -1.28
CA ILE A 296 23.40 4.59 -1.71
C ILE A 296 22.99 3.29 -1.00
N VAL A 297 23.85 2.26 -1.05
CA VAL A 297 23.57 0.96 -0.43
C VAL A 297 23.42 1.09 1.09
N ALA A 298 24.29 1.87 1.73
CA ALA A 298 24.16 2.18 3.16
C ALA A 298 22.83 2.91 3.44
N GLY A 299 22.42 3.83 2.56
CA GLY A 299 21.13 4.50 2.63
C GLY A 299 19.95 3.54 2.61
N GLU A 300 19.91 2.60 1.66
CA GLU A 300 18.84 1.60 1.55
C GLU A 300 18.75 0.72 2.81
N VAL A 301 19.90 0.22 3.29
CA VAL A 301 19.95 -0.64 4.48
C VAL A 301 19.56 0.13 5.74
N LEU A 302 20.18 1.29 5.99
CA LEU A 302 19.95 2.05 7.23
C LEU A 302 18.52 2.64 7.29
N SER A 303 17.95 3.01 6.14
CA SER A 303 16.57 3.51 6.07
C SER A 303 15.51 2.46 6.35
N PHE A 304 15.87 1.18 6.23
CA PHE A 304 15.06 0.05 6.68
C PHE A 304 15.31 -0.25 8.17
N VAL A 305 16.58 -0.34 8.59
CA VAL A 305 16.97 -0.80 9.93
C VAL A 305 16.65 0.22 11.03
N LEU A 306 16.97 1.50 10.84
CA LEU A 306 16.82 2.50 11.90
C LEU A 306 15.34 2.77 12.26
N PRO A 307 14.41 2.90 11.30
CA PRO A 307 12.99 3.09 11.60
C PRO A 307 12.29 1.81 12.04
N LEU A 308 12.94 0.65 11.91
CA LEU A 308 12.34 -0.67 12.10
C LEU A 308 11.54 -0.81 13.41
N PRO A 309 12.05 -0.41 14.60
CA PRO A 309 11.27 -0.54 15.83
C PRO A 309 9.96 0.26 15.80
N PHE A 310 9.99 1.44 15.18
CA PHE A 310 8.81 2.28 15.00
C PHE A 310 7.85 1.67 13.97
N THR A 311 8.36 1.15 12.85
CA THR A 311 7.56 0.47 11.83
C THR A 311 6.89 -0.78 12.39
N VAL A 312 7.62 -1.63 13.12
CA VAL A 312 7.08 -2.82 13.80
C VAL A 312 5.92 -2.45 14.72
N TRP A 313 6.10 -1.39 15.52
CA TRP A 313 5.05 -0.91 16.42
C TRP A 313 3.85 -0.37 15.65
N LEU A 314 4.09 0.49 14.66
CA LEU A 314 3.04 1.15 13.88
C LEU A 314 2.21 0.15 13.07
N THR A 315 2.85 -0.81 12.41
CA THR A 315 2.19 -1.85 11.62
C THR A 315 1.24 -2.68 12.50
N GLY A 316 1.73 -3.18 13.64
CA GLY A 316 0.88 -3.93 14.57
C GLY A 316 -0.25 -3.10 15.16
N TYR A 317 0.04 -1.85 15.51
CA TYR A 317 -0.97 -0.95 16.07
C TYR A 317 -2.08 -0.63 15.06
N TYR A 318 -1.71 -0.38 13.80
CA TYR A 318 -2.64 -0.11 12.72
C TYR A 318 -3.54 -1.31 12.40
N THR A 319 -2.96 -2.49 12.18
CA THR A 319 -3.71 -3.69 11.81
C THR A 319 -4.59 -4.21 12.94
N SER A 320 -4.13 -4.19 14.19
CA SER A 320 -4.96 -4.51 15.36
C SER A 320 -6.13 -3.53 15.53
N THR A 321 -5.93 -2.25 15.24
CA THR A 321 -7.03 -1.27 15.30
C THR A 321 -8.07 -1.52 14.21
N LEU A 322 -7.63 -1.86 12.99
CA LEU A 322 -8.53 -2.24 11.90
C LEU A 322 -9.29 -3.54 12.20
N ALA A 323 -8.61 -4.55 12.73
CA ALA A 323 -9.23 -5.83 13.11
C ALA A 323 -10.34 -5.62 14.15
N ARG A 324 -10.09 -4.80 15.18
CA ARG A 324 -11.12 -4.46 16.17
C ARG A 324 -12.31 -3.72 15.58
N TYR A 325 -12.07 -2.76 14.68
CA TYR A 325 -13.17 -2.08 14.00
C TYR A 325 -13.95 -3.05 13.10
N TYR A 326 -13.26 -3.96 12.42
CA TYR A 326 -13.89 -5.01 11.63
C TYR A 326 -14.81 -5.88 12.50
N CYS A 327 -14.32 -6.44 13.62
CA CYS A 327 -15.12 -7.21 14.56
C CYS A 327 -16.35 -6.44 15.03
N ALA A 328 -16.16 -5.19 15.46
CA ALA A 328 -17.25 -4.37 15.95
C ALA A 328 -18.34 -4.10 14.88
N VAL A 329 -17.95 -3.98 13.62
CA VAL A 329 -18.89 -3.80 12.50
C VAL A 329 -19.51 -5.13 12.07
N SER A 330 -18.76 -6.24 12.06
CA SER A 330 -19.27 -7.56 11.71
C SER A 330 -20.30 -8.05 12.73
N ASP A 331 -20.06 -7.81 14.02
CA ASP A 331 -20.93 -8.23 15.11
C ASP A 331 -22.23 -7.40 15.15
N ALA A 332 -22.17 -6.15 14.68
CA ALA A 332 -23.33 -5.27 14.57
C ALA A 332 -24.15 -5.48 13.28
N ALA A 333 -23.60 -6.19 12.28
CA ALA A 333 -24.31 -6.48 11.04
C ALA A 333 -25.21 -7.71 11.26
N PRO A 334 -26.46 -7.70 10.77
CA PRO A 334 -27.29 -8.90 10.77
C PRO A 334 -26.55 -9.98 9.96
N GLN A 335 -26.19 -11.07 10.63
CA GLN A 335 -25.64 -12.24 9.95
C GLN A 335 -26.72 -12.79 9.02
N PRO A 336 -26.41 -13.08 7.75
CA PRO A 336 -27.33 -13.82 6.91
C PRO A 336 -27.52 -15.19 7.58
N ASP A 337 -28.77 -15.56 7.89
CA ASP A 337 -29.14 -16.81 8.56
C ASP A 337 -28.23 -17.96 8.15
N ASP A 338 -27.48 -18.49 9.13
CA ASP A 338 -26.78 -19.75 8.99
C ASP A 338 -27.84 -20.84 8.73
N GLY A 339 -27.91 -21.30 7.47
CA GLY A 339 -28.58 -22.53 7.09
C GLY A 339 -30.06 -22.62 7.46
N GLN A 340 -30.93 -21.95 6.69
CA GLN A 340 -32.21 -22.61 6.38
C GLN A 340 -31.86 -23.88 5.58
N GLN A 341 -31.76 -24.99 6.31
CA GLN A 341 -32.04 -26.31 5.76
C GLN A 341 -33.31 -26.16 4.94
N MET A 342 -33.21 -26.33 3.62
CA MET A 342 -34.40 -26.48 2.80
C MET A 342 -35.23 -27.59 3.46
N PRO A 343 -36.49 -27.35 3.87
CA PRO A 343 -37.34 -28.43 4.31
C PRO A 343 -37.35 -29.45 3.18
N GLY A 344 -37.02 -30.69 3.52
CA GLY A 344 -36.86 -31.77 2.58
C GLY A 344 -38.03 -31.78 1.60
N ASN A 345 -37.72 -32.04 0.34
CA ASN A 345 -38.71 -32.37 -0.66
C ASN A 345 -39.39 -33.69 -0.25
N SER A 346 -40.27 -33.62 0.75
CA SER A 346 -41.28 -34.62 1.02
C SER A 346 -42.20 -34.56 -0.18
N GLY A 347 -41.98 -35.48 -1.09
CA GLY A 347 -42.84 -35.68 -2.25
C GLY A 347 -44.30 -35.70 -1.81
N LEU A 348 -45.14 -35.06 -2.61
CA LEU A 348 -46.54 -35.41 -2.63
C LEU A 348 -46.95 -35.75 -4.06
N PRO A 349 -47.80 -36.78 -4.19
CA PRO A 349 -48.12 -37.44 -5.44
C PRO A 349 -49.24 -36.72 -6.19
N PHE A 350 -49.42 -37.18 -7.43
CA PHE A 350 -50.41 -36.83 -8.45
C PHE A 350 -49.95 -35.83 -9.51
#